data_AF-A0A4Q2Y413-F1
#
_entry.id   AF-A0A4Q2Y413-F1
#
_cell.length_a   1.000
_cell.length_b   1.000
_cell.length_c   1.000
_cell.angle_alpha   90.00
_cell.angle_beta   90.00
_cell.angle_gamma   90.00
#
_symmetry.space_group_name_H-M   'P 1'
#
loop_
_entity.id
_entity.type
_entity.pdbx_description
1 polymer ?
#
loop_
_entity_poly.entity_id
_entity_poly.type
_entity_poly.pdbx_seq_one_letter_code
_entity_poly.pdbx_strand_id
1 'polypeptide(L)'
;MKFPLFLFLAVFPVMAVAQESPAPFPPPKSLGDVTARGKNIQRTMRLLAESTPERRNTVRILFYGQSITEQGWWKLVADDLRKRFPHADLVIENRALGGYSSQLLVKTAETDLYPFHPDLVIFHVYGAHDKYDDIIRRIRERTCAEILQQNDHITKPEALTEETDPAKATIQAGNWDAFMNQNFLPSVSRKYGTEFCDQRALWKQYLRDHGLKPQALLKDNVHLNAHGEYLMAEIVKSYLRHDPALGKSAAEEWVKVLEVGEDLRFKEGKLNVSFEGNRVDVICKDGKSAPASVLINDRKPSEHPELYGATRAQAKPGSKWPPVAPVVLGGRPQVEDWTMEVTTDSGGQKIHAFTLSGSLTGADGEGRSDQPFTSKSGRISIAQDAWGVEFALGALGGMKPLPPKFTVTWKTVPHFTDTFVSPGINDPAVEITVTLAQGLANGSHTLEISGGVETISGLRIYRPPLVAGK
;
A
#
# COMPACT_ATOMS: atom_id res chain seq x y z
N MET A 1 -52.34 -30.55 -58.79
CA MET A 1 -51.06 -30.75 -58.07
C MET A 1 -50.29 -29.43 -58.04
N LYS A 2 -50.16 -28.80 -56.88
CA LYS A 2 -49.38 -27.57 -56.68
C LYS A 2 -48.33 -27.84 -55.60
N PHE A 3 -47.06 -27.66 -55.95
CA PHE A 3 -45.92 -27.66 -55.01
C PHE A 3 -45.92 -26.35 -54.20
N PRO A 4 -45.60 -26.36 -52.89
CA PRO A 4 -45.36 -25.13 -52.15
C PRO A 4 -43.90 -24.72 -52.25
N LEU A 5 -43.73 -23.40 -52.42
CA LEU A 5 -42.49 -22.64 -52.45
C LEU A 5 -41.93 -22.52 -51.01
N PHE A 6 -40.72 -23.00 -50.75
CA PHE A 6 -40.00 -22.76 -49.50
C PHE A 6 -39.34 -21.38 -49.52
N LEU A 7 -39.73 -20.52 -48.59
CA LEU A 7 -39.14 -19.19 -48.37
C LEU A 7 -38.00 -19.34 -47.33
N PHE A 8 -36.76 -19.09 -47.73
CA PHE A 8 -35.62 -18.97 -46.81
C PHE A 8 -35.63 -17.59 -46.16
N LEU A 9 -35.83 -17.52 -44.84
CA LEU A 9 -35.59 -16.32 -44.04
C LEU A 9 -34.12 -16.27 -43.64
N ALA A 10 -33.37 -15.32 -44.18
CA ALA A 10 -32.04 -14.98 -43.73
C ALA A 10 -32.13 -14.16 -42.44
N VAL A 11 -31.63 -14.70 -41.33
CA VAL A 11 -31.47 -13.98 -40.06
C VAL A 11 -30.10 -13.31 -40.08
N PHE A 12 -30.06 -11.98 -40.18
CA PHE A 12 -28.84 -11.20 -39.95
C PHE A 12 -28.63 -11.02 -38.44
N PRO A 13 -27.43 -11.29 -37.90
CA PRO A 13 -27.14 -11.01 -36.50
C PRO A 13 -26.97 -9.50 -36.33
N VAL A 14 -27.87 -8.88 -35.57
CA VAL A 14 -27.70 -7.50 -35.10
C VAL A 14 -26.63 -7.54 -34.02
N MET A 15 -25.41 -7.10 -34.34
CA MET A 15 -24.41 -6.77 -33.33
C MET A 15 -24.92 -5.55 -32.55
N ALA A 16 -25.34 -5.78 -31.31
CA ALA A 16 -25.63 -4.70 -30.37
C ALA A 16 -24.30 -4.01 -30.01
N VAL A 17 -24.06 -2.85 -30.60
CA VAL A 17 -23.01 -1.94 -30.14
C VAL A 17 -23.45 -1.43 -28.77
N ALA A 18 -22.78 -1.87 -27.71
CA ALA A 18 -23.00 -1.32 -26.38
C ALA A 18 -22.60 0.16 -26.42
N GLN A 19 -23.60 1.04 -26.42
CA GLN A 19 -23.40 2.48 -26.36
C GLN A 19 -22.86 2.80 -24.97
N GLU A 20 -21.60 3.20 -24.85
CA GLU A 20 -21.06 3.69 -23.58
C GLU A 20 -21.89 4.91 -23.14
N SER A 21 -22.44 4.85 -21.92
CA SER A 21 -23.11 6.01 -21.32
C SER A 21 -22.16 7.21 -21.34
N PRO A 22 -22.62 8.41 -21.70
CA PRO A 22 -21.76 9.59 -21.73
C PRO A 22 -21.10 9.78 -20.36
N ALA A 23 -19.80 10.11 -20.38
CA ALA A 23 -19.06 10.40 -19.15
C ALA A 23 -19.81 11.49 -18.34
N PRO A 24 -19.91 11.34 -17.00
CA PRO A 24 -20.76 12.21 -16.19
C PRO A 24 -20.30 13.67 -16.16
N PHE A 25 -19.07 13.96 -16.56
CA PHE A 25 -18.44 15.28 -16.58
C PHE A 25 -17.58 15.43 -17.83
N PRO A 26 -17.30 16.67 -18.30
CA PRO A 26 -16.49 16.87 -19.49
C PRO A 26 -15.06 16.37 -19.25
N PRO A 27 -14.45 15.63 -20.19
CA PRO A 27 -13.10 15.11 -20.00
C PRO A 27 -12.06 16.25 -19.98
N PRO A 28 -10.87 16.02 -19.39
CA PRO A 28 -9.74 16.92 -19.57
C PRO A 28 -9.40 17.07 -21.04
N LYS A 29 -9.30 18.32 -21.55
CA LYS A 29 -8.93 18.56 -22.96
C LYS A 29 -7.50 18.13 -23.27
N SER A 30 -6.65 18.10 -22.25
CA SER A 30 -5.28 17.63 -22.35
C SER A 30 -4.90 16.79 -21.13
N LEU A 31 -4.29 15.65 -21.46
CA LEU A 31 -3.43 14.83 -20.62
C LEU A 31 -2.32 15.60 -19.89
N GLY A 32 -1.77 16.59 -20.60
CA GLY A 32 -0.34 16.93 -20.66
C GLY A 32 0.45 15.96 -21.56
N ASP A 33 1.78 16.12 -21.63
CA ASP A 33 2.67 15.26 -22.44
C ASP A 33 2.65 13.79 -21.98
N VAL A 34 2.35 12.87 -22.89
CA VAL A 34 2.23 11.43 -22.62
C VAL A 34 3.55 10.67 -22.80
N THR A 35 4.56 11.28 -23.43
CA THR A 35 5.81 10.61 -23.83
C THR A 35 6.71 10.22 -22.66
N ALA A 36 6.44 10.73 -21.45
CA ALA A 36 7.18 10.40 -20.23
C ALA A 36 6.28 9.85 -19.10
N ARG A 37 4.95 9.83 -19.27
CA ARG A 37 4.03 9.42 -18.20
C ARG A 37 4.11 7.93 -17.91
N GLY A 38 4.21 7.62 -16.63
CA GLY A 38 4.23 6.25 -16.14
C GLY A 38 5.62 5.61 -16.20
N LYS A 39 6.66 6.36 -16.61
CA LYS A 39 8.01 5.82 -16.82
C LYS A 39 8.54 5.09 -15.59
N ASN A 40 8.28 5.60 -14.39
CA ASN A 40 8.81 5.03 -13.14
C ASN A 40 7.90 3.96 -12.51
N ILE A 41 6.84 3.53 -13.22
CA ILE A 41 5.90 2.47 -12.79
C ILE A 41 5.77 1.34 -13.83
N GLN A 42 6.73 1.21 -14.76
CA GLN A 42 6.61 0.29 -15.89
C GLN A 42 6.65 -1.20 -15.50
N ARG A 43 7.28 -1.59 -14.39
CA ARG A 43 7.27 -3.00 -13.96
C ARG A 43 5.84 -3.44 -13.62
N THR A 44 5.15 -2.67 -12.78
CA THR A 44 3.76 -2.95 -12.39
C THR A 44 2.87 -2.94 -13.63
N MET A 45 3.00 -1.91 -14.46
CA MET A 45 2.15 -1.79 -15.65
C MET A 45 2.42 -2.90 -16.67
N ARG A 46 3.66 -3.38 -16.79
CA ARG A 46 4.02 -4.54 -17.61
C ARG A 46 3.37 -5.82 -17.07
N LEU A 47 3.44 -6.10 -15.77
CA LEU A 47 2.78 -7.26 -15.16
C LEU A 47 1.26 -7.28 -15.46
N LEU A 48 0.61 -6.11 -15.40
CA LEU A 48 -0.78 -5.96 -15.77
C LEU A 48 -1.01 -6.23 -17.26
N ALA A 49 -0.21 -5.59 -18.14
CA ALA A 49 -0.38 -5.67 -19.58
C ALA A 49 -0.03 -7.04 -20.19
N GLU A 50 0.91 -7.76 -19.60
CA GLU A 50 1.36 -9.08 -20.04
C GLU A 50 0.54 -10.23 -19.43
N SER A 51 -0.46 -9.93 -18.59
CA SER A 51 -1.36 -10.96 -18.07
C SER A 51 -2.29 -11.49 -19.16
N THR A 52 -2.40 -12.82 -19.27
CA THR A 52 -3.28 -13.52 -20.21
C THR A 52 -4.22 -14.48 -19.46
N PRO A 53 -5.27 -15.03 -20.10
CA PRO A 53 -6.12 -16.03 -19.46
C PRO A 53 -5.37 -17.24 -18.91
N GLU A 54 -4.24 -17.62 -19.53
CA GLU A 54 -3.39 -18.76 -19.15
C GLU A 54 -2.28 -18.38 -18.18
N ARG A 55 -1.98 -17.08 -18.04
CA ARG A 55 -0.95 -16.58 -17.13
C ARG A 55 -1.37 -15.22 -16.57
N ARG A 56 -2.03 -15.26 -15.43
CA ARG A 56 -2.50 -14.10 -14.68
C ARG A 56 -1.45 -13.71 -13.66
N ASN A 57 -0.81 -12.56 -13.85
CA ASN A 57 0.12 -12.03 -12.86
C ASN A 57 -0.68 -11.43 -11.70
N THR A 58 -0.36 -11.80 -10.48
CA THR A 58 -0.90 -11.14 -9.30
C THR A 58 -0.21 -9.79 -9.11
N VAL A 59 -0.99 -8.72 -8.98
CA VAL A 59 -0.48 -7.35 -8.80
C VAL A 59 -1.17 -6.70 -7.60
N ARG A 60 -0.36 -6.25 -6.63
CA ARG A 60 -0.83 -5.64 -5.38
C ARG A 60 -0.73 -4.12 -5.47
N ILE A 61 -1.86 -3.42 -5.42
CA ILE A 61 -1.93 -1.96 -5.51
C ILE A 61 -2.52 -1.40 -4.22
N LEU A 62 -1.79 -0.46 -3.60
CA LEU A 62 -2.21 0.21 -2.38
C LEU A 62 -2.46 1.70 -2.63
N PHE A 63 -3.69 2.15 -2.37
CA PHE A 63 -3.98 3.56 -2.18
C PHE A 63 -3.69 3.93 -0.72
N TYR A 64 -2.77 4.88 -0.51
CA TYR A 64 -2.38 5.30 0.84
C TYR A 64 -2.29 6.82 0.95
N GLY A 65 -2.76 7.35 2.07
CA GLY A 65 -2.94 8.79 2.23
C GLY A 65 -3.93 9.18 3.30
N GLN A 66 -4.48 10.39 3.18
CA GLN A 66 -5.51 10.90 4.10
C GLN A 66 -6.90 10.97 3.47
N SER A 67 -7.75 11.90 3.91
CA SER A 67 -9.17 11.99 3.54
C SER A 67 -9.39 12.10 2.04
N ILE A 68 -8.53 12.80 1.29
CA ILE A 68 -8.65 12.89 -0.17
C ILE A 68 -8.44 11.54 -0.81
N THR A 69 -7.40 10.79 -0.43
CA THR A 69 -7.16 9.43 -0.93
C THR A 69 -8.27 8.45 -0.55
N GLU A 70 -8.95 8.68 0.58
CA GLU A 70 -10.08 7.86 1.02
C GLU A 70 -11.35 8.01 0.14
N GLN A 71 -11.48 9.14 -0.58
CA GLN A 71 -12.66 9.48 -1.38
C GLN A 71 -12.89 8.55 -2.59
N GLY A 72 -14.06 8.63 -3.25
CA GLY A 72 -14.51 7.65 -4.24
C GLY A 72 -13.64 7.49 -5.50
N TRP A 73 -12.72 8.41 -5.79
CA TRP A 73 -11.91 8.41 -7.01
C TRP A 73 -11.02 7.17 -7.16
N TRP A 74 -10.54 6.57 -6.06
CA TRP A 74 -9.72 5.36 -6.14
C TRP A 74 -10.52 4.17 -6.71
N LYS A 75 -11.85 4.15 -6.49
CA LYS A 75 -12.73 3.11 -7.04
C LYS A 75 -12.82 3.25 -8.56
N LEU A 76 -12.94 4.49 -9.06
CA LEU A 76 -12.92 4.77 -10.50
C LEU A 76 -11.61 4.30 -11.15
N VAL A 77 -10.49 4.46 -10.46
CA VAL A 77 -9.19 3.95 -10.91
C VAL A 77 -9.13 2.42 -10.86
N ALA A 78 -9.59 1.81 -9.76
CA ALA A 78 -9.61 0.36 -9.60
C ALA A 78 -10.50 -0.34 -10.65
N ASP A 79 -11.68 0.23 -10.93
CA ASP A 79 -12.61 -0.30 -11.92
C ASP A 79 -12.05 -0.17 -13.34
N ASP A 80 -11.38 0.94 -13.64
CA ASP A 80 -10.67 1.13 -14.90
C ASP A 80 -9.52 0.11 -15.07
N LEU A 81 -8.72 -0.14 -14.04
CA LEU A 81 -7.67 -1.16 -14.07
C LEU A 81 -8.24 -2.57 -14.31
N ARG A 82 -9.32 -2.94 -13.62
CA ARG A 82 -10.00 -4.22 -13.83
C ARG A 82 -10.59 -4.33 -15.24
N LYS A 83 -11.14 -3.24 -15.79
CA LYS A 83 -11.69 -3.21 -17.16
C LYS A 83 -10.59 -3.36 -18.20
N ARG A 84 -9.46 -2.64 -18.05
CA ARG A 84 -8.35 -2.64 -19.04
C ARG A 84 -7.46 -3.87 -18.95
N PHE A 85 -7.33 -4.47 -17.77
CA PHE A 85 -6.48 -5.64 -17.51
C PHE A 85 -7.29 -6.78 -16.89
N PRO A 86 -8.30 -7.33 -17.60
CA PRO A 86 -9.22 -8.32 -17.05
C PRO A 86 -8.56 -9.67 -16.71
N HIS A 87 -7.34 -9.89 -17.19
CA HIS A 87 -6.57 -11.10 -16.92
C HIS A 87 -5.54 -10.93 -15.81
N ALA A 88 -5.30 -9.73 -15.29
CA ALA A 88 -4.46 -9.59 -14.10
C ALA A 88 -5.22 -10.03 -12.85
N ASP A 89 -4.53 -10.68 -11.91
CA ASP A 89 -5.09 -11.00 -10.59
C ASP A 89 -4.83 -9.80 -9.65
N LEU A 90 -5.81 -8.91 -9.58
CA LEU A 90 -5.67 -7.60 -8.94
C LEU A 90 -6.05 -7.64 -7.45
N VAL A 91 -5.08 -7.40 -6.57
CA VAL A 91 -5.29 -7.13 -5.14
C VAL A 91 -5.19 -5.63 -4.90
N ILE A 92 -6.34 -4.95 -4.84
CA ILE A 92 -6.41 -3.49 -4.68
C ILE A 92 -7.03 -3.14 -3.34
N GLU A 93 -6.27 -2.42 -2.51
CA GLU A 93 -6.74 -1.93 -1.21
C GLU A 93 -6.60 -0.41 -1.09
N ASN A 94 -7.50 0.20 -0.33
CA ASN A 94 -7.34 1.57 0.14
C ASN A 94 -7.25 1.58 1.67
N ARG A 95 -6.07 1.93 2.17
CA ARG A 95 -5.79 2.02 3.62
C ARG A 95 -5.62 3.46 4.08
N ALA A 96 -6.10 4.43 3.31
CA ALA A 96 -6.05 5.85 3.67
C ALA A 96 -6.84 6.14 4.95
N LEU A 97 -6.38 7.15 5.70
CA LEU A 97 -6.96 7.56 6.97
C LEU A 97 -7.27 9.06 6.96
N GLY A 98 -8.55 9.40 6.78
CA GLY A 98 -9.02 10.78 6.95
C GLY A 98 -8.54 11.43 8.26
N GLY A 99 -8.03 12.65 8.18
CA GLY A 99 -7.48 13.38 9.33
C GLY A 99 -6.04 13.00 9.73
N TYR A 100 -5.45 11.93 9.19
CA TYR A 100 -4.06 11.56 9.46
C TYR A 100 -3.12 12.21 8.44
N SER A 101 -2.59 13.37 8.78
CA SER A 101 -1.49 14.03 8.05
C SER A 101 -0.20 13.19 8.12
N SER A 102 0.81 13.51 7.30
CA SER A 102 2.06 12.73 7.19
C SER A 102 2.70 12.38 8.55
N GLN A 103 2.71 13.29 9.52
CA GLN A 103 3.28 13.06 10.86
C GLN A 103 2.52 12.04 11.72
N LEU A 104 1.27 11.75 11.37
CA LEU A 104 0.49 10.65 11.97
C LEU A 104 0.53 9.41 11.07
N LEU A 105 0.43 9.60 9.76
CA LEU A 105 0.39 8.51 8.77
C LEU A 105 1.70 7.72 8.73
N VAL A 106 2.84 8.35 9.02
CA VAL A 106 4.14 7.68 9.17
C VAL A 106 4.12 6.63 10.28
N LYS A 107 3.30 6.83 11.32
CA LYS A 107 3.13 5.90 12.44
C LYS A 107 2.27 4.70 12.05
N THR A 108 1.19 4.91 11.30
CA THR A 108 0.29 3.83 10.84
C THR A 108 0.85 3.07 9.64
N ALA A 109 1.81 3.64 8.91
CA ALA A 109 2.48 2.96 7.81
C ALA A 109 3.19 1.66 8.26
N GLU A 110 3.64 1.61 9.53
CA GLU A 110 4.23 0.43 10.18
C GLU A 110 3.29 -0.79 10.15
N THR A 111 1.98 -0.59 10.19
CA THR A 111 0.97 -1.65 10.18
C THR A 111 0.24 -1.75 8.85
N ASP A 112 0.05 -0.63 8.16
CA ASP A 112 -0.83 -0.52 7.00
C ASP A 112 -0.09 -0.71 5.67
N LEU A 113 1.11 -0.16 5.56
CA LEU A 113 1.80 -0.01 4.27
C LEU A 113 2.93 -1.03 4.09
N TYR A 114 3.92 -1.03 4.98
CA TYR A 114 5.12 -1.85 4.75
C TYR A 114 4.81 -3.36 4.81
N PRO A 115 3.98 -3.85 5.76
CA PRO A 115 3.54 -5.25 5.77
C PRO A 115 2.73 -5.66 4.54
N PHE A 116 2.03 -4.74 3.89
CA PHE A 116 1.25 -5.04 2.69
C PHE A 116 2.15 -5.35 1.49
N HIS A 117 3.38 -4.83 1.49
CA HIS A 117 4.41 -5.05 0.48
C HIS A 117 3.86 -4.98 -0.97
N PRO A 118 3.30 -3.82 -1.37
CA PRO A 118 2.65 -3.66 -2.68
C PRO A 118 3.65 -3.72 -3.84
N ASP A 119 3.15 -3.98 -5.05
CA ASP A 119 3.88 -3.70 -6.30
C ASP A 119 3.80 -2.20 -6.65
N LEU A 120 2.66 -1.56 -6.35
CA LEU A 120 2.46 -0.12 -6.57
C LEU A 120 1.78 0.56 -5.37
N VAL A 121 2.34 1.67 -4.92
CA VAL A 121 1.69 2.62 -4.01
C VAL A 121 1.22 3.84 -4.78
N ILE A 122 -0.08 4.13 -4.75
CA ILE A 122 -0.64 5.41 -5.21
C ILE A 122 -0.79 6.30 -3.98
N PHE A 123 0.04 7.33 -3.89
CA PHE A 123 0.31 8.04 -2.64
C PHE A 123 0.05 9.54 -2.71
N HIS A 124 -0.68 10.05 -1.72
CA HIS A 124 -0.82 11.48 -1.45
C HIS A 124 -1.18 11.72 0.03
N VAL A 125 -0.53 12.67 0.68
CA VAL A 125 -0.88 13.11 2.04
C VAL A 125 -0.44 14.56 2.25
N TYR A 126 -1.22 15.32 3.00
CA TYR A 126 -0.81 16.64 3.49
C TYR A 126 -0.09 16.51 4.84
N GLY A 127 0.68 17.52 5.23
CA GLY A 127 1.31 17.55 6.56
C GLY A 127 2.78 17.91 6.51
N ALA A 128 3.50 17.55 7.57
CA ALA A 128 4.92 17.83 7.70
C ALA A 128 5.74 17.20 6.55
N HIS A 129 6.53 18.04 5.88
CA HIS A 129 7.34 17.66 4.71
C HIS A 129 8.40 16.60 5.05
N ASP A 130 9.07 16.72 6.20
CA ASP A 130 10.03 15.74 6.70
C ASP A 130 9.40 14.35 6.91
N LYS A 131 8.17 14.30 7.43
CA LYS A 131 7.43 13.03 7.61
C LYS A 131 6.90 12.46 6.30
N TYR A 132 6.65 13.30 5.30
CA TYR A 132 6.40 12.84 3.94
C TYR A 132 7.64 12.16 3.35
N ASP A 133 8.82 12.77 3.47
CA ASP A 133 10.10 12.19 3.04
C ASP A 133 10.36 10.85 3.75
N ASP A 134 10.14 10.78 5.07
CA ASP A 134 10.26 9.54 5.85
C ASP A 134 9.40 8.41 5.29
N ILE A 135 8.15 8.68 4.88
CA ILE A 135 7.27 7.65 4.31
C ILE A 135 7.83 7.15 2.98
N ILE A 136 8.17 8.04 2.04
CA ILE A 136 8.70 7.66 0.72
C ILE A 136 10.03 6.90 0.87
N ARG A 137 10.93 7.40 1.73
CA ARG A 137 12.20 6.75 2.05
C ARG A 137 11.98 5.34 2.59
N ARG A 138 11.10 5.16 3.58
CA ARG A 138 10.86 3.84 4.19
C ARG A 138 10.17 2.87 3.23
N ILE A 139 9.35 3.34 2.28
CA ILE A 139 8.85 2.49 1.18
C ILE A 139 10.03 1.89 0.41
N ARG A 140 11.02 2.72 0.06
CA ARG A 140 12.24 2.31 -0.66
C ARG A 140 13.20 1.47 0.18
N GLU A 141 13.17 1.59 1.50
CA GLU A 141 13.99 0.77 2.42
C GLU A 141 13.37 -0.60 2.71
N ARG A 142 12.04 -0.73 2.63
CA ARG A 142 11.32 -1.88 3.15
C ARG A 142 10.49 -2.64 2.13
N THR A 143 10.34 -2.11 0.92
CA THR A 143 9.55 -2.75 -0.13
C THR A 143 10.21 -2.57 -1.49
N CYS A 144 9.76 -3.35 -2.46
CA CYS A 144 10.12 -3.17 -3.87
C CYS A 144 9.03 -2.42 -4.66
N ALA A 145 8.12 -1.72 -3.96
CA ALA A 145 6.98 -1.07 -4.60
C ALA A 145 7.43 0.06 -5.52
N GLU A 146 6.85 0.18 -6.70
CA GLU A 146 6.84 1.44 -7.43
C GLU A 146 5.89 2.43 -6.73
N ILE A 147 6.09 3.73 -6.95
CA ILE A 147 5.31 4.76 -6.25
C ILE A 147 4.80 5.77 -7.28
N LEU A 148 3.48 5.90 -7.40
CA LEU A 148 2.83 7.01 -8.06
C LEU A 148 2.53 8.09 -7.01
N GLN A 149 3.42 9.07 -6.92
CA GLN A 149 3.35 10.19 -6.00
C GLN A 149 2.56 11.34 -6.63
N GLN A 150 1.65 11.94 -5.89
CA GLN A 150 0.88 13.10 -6.36
C GLN A 150 1.27 14.38 -5.62
N ASN A 151 1.06 15.52 -6.26
CA ASN A 151 0.99 16.82 -5.59
C ASN A 151 -0.48 17.21 -5.32
N ASP A 152 -0.70 18.33 -4.64
CA ASP A 152 -2.00 18.74 -4.13
C ASP A 152 -2.91 19.26 -5.25
N HIS A 153 -4.19 18.89 -5.21
CA HIS A 153 -5.22 19.52 -6.03
C HIS A 153 -5.47 20.98 -5.61
N ILE A 154 -6.15 21.73 -6.49
CA ILE A 154 -6.48 23.14 -6.25
C ILE A 154 -7.72 23.26 -5.37
N THR A 155 -7.56 23.94 -4.24
CA THR A 155 -8.65 24.19 -3.28
C THR A 155 -9.16 25.63 -3.28
N LYS A 156 -8.34 26.59 -3.72
CA LYS A 156 -8.62 28.04 -3.62
C LYS A 156 -8.24 28.78 -4.91
N PRO A 157 -8.93 29.87 -5.27
CA PRO A 157 -8.61 30.64 -6.49
C PRO A 157 -7.19 31.20 -6.52
N GLU A 158 -6.63 31.58 -5.37
CA GLU A 158 -5.29 32.19 -5.27
C GLU A 158 -4.18 31.23 -5.72
N ALA A 159 -4.41 29.93 -5.59
CA ALA A 159 -3.48 28.89 -6.05
C ALA A 159 -3.38 28.83 -7.59
N LEU A 160 -4.33 29.41 -8.34
CA LEU A 160 -4.27 29.45 -9.80
C LEU A 160 -3.12 30.33 -10.32
N THR A 161 -2.69 31.30 -9.51
CA THR A 161 -1.63 32.28 -9.82
C THR A 161 -0.46 32.22 -8.83
N GLU A 162 -0.27 31.09 -8.14
CA GLU A 162 0.86 30.90 -7.23
C GLU A 162 2.22 30.97 -7.95
N GLU A 163 3.29 31.24 -7.20
CA GLU A 163 4.66 31.12 -7.69
C GLU A 163 4.96 29.66 -8.08
N THR A 164 5.42 29.46 -9.31
CA THR A 164 5.72 28.13 -9.89
C THR A 164 7.22 27.88 -10.07
N ASP A 165 8.06 28.90 -9.87
CA ASP A 165 9.51 28.76 -9.90
C ASP A 165 9.99 28.04 -8.62
N PRO A 166 10.53 26.80 -8.73
CA PRO A 166 11.01 26.05 -7.57
C PRO A 166 12.08 26.81 -6.79
N ALA A 167 12.91 27.64 -7.44
CA ALA A 167 13.96 28.39 -6.76
C ALA A 167 13.40 29.51 -5.85
N LYS A 168 12.16 29.95 -6.10
CA LYS A 168 11.46 30.97 -5.31
C LYS A 168 10.47 30.35 -4.34
N ALA A 169 9.92 29.19 -4.66
CA ALA A 169 9.04 28.41 -3.79
C ALA A 169 9.82 27.63 -2.70
N THR A 170 10.68 28.31 -1.95
CA THR A 170 11.41 27.71 -0.82
C THR A 170 10.55 27.71 0.44
N ILE A 171 10.91 26.91 1.45
CA ILE A 171 10.22 26.94 2.75
C ILE A 171 10.35 28.32 3.41
N GLN A 172 11.47 29.02 3.21
CA GLN A 172 11.71 30.37 3.74
C GLN A 172 10.84 31.44 3.08
N ALA A 173 10.31 31.20 1.88
CA ALA A 173 9.39 32.12 1.22
C ALA A 173 8.02 32.20 1.91
N GLY A 174 7.74 31.34 2.89
CA GLY A 174 6.53 31.39 3.73
C GLY A 174 5.23 30.97 3.03
N ASN A 175 5.28 30.64 1.74
CA ASN A 175 4.15 30.08 1.00
C ASN A 175 4.22 28.55 1.00
N TRP A 176 3.53 27.94 1.97
CA TRP A 176 3.51 26.49 2.17
C TRP A 176 3.02 25.72 0.95
N ASP A 177 1.93 26.16 0.32
CA ASP A 177 1.33 25.47 -0.81
C ASP A 177 2.29 25.48 -2.01
N ALA A 178 2.89 26.63 -2.32
CA ALA A 178 3.89 26.72 -3.40
C ALA A 178 5.14 25.87 -3.08
N PHE A 179 5.65 25.96 -1.84
CA PHE A 179 6.80 25.15 -1.40
C PHE A 179 6.56 23.65 -1.59
N MET A 180 5.45 23.13 -1.07
CA MET A 180 5.14 21.71 -1.19
C MET A 180 5.02 21.27 -2.65
N ASN A 181 4.26 22.02 -3.45
CA ASN A 181 3.85 21.57 -4.77
C ASN A 181 4.85 21.84 -5.88
N GLN A 182 5.63 22.92 -5.78
CA GLN A 182 6.53 23.37 -6.82
C GLN A 182 7.99 23.02 -6.51
N ASN A 183 8.35 22.88 -5.24
CA ASN A 183 9.73 22.58 -4.83
C ASN A 183 9.87 21.20 -4.18
N PHE A 184 9.23 20.97 -3.04
CA PHE A 184 9.50 19.82 -2.19
C PHE A 184 9.06 18.51 -2.82
N LEU A 185 7.79 18.36 -3.20
CA LEU A 185 7.26 17.10 -3.73
C LEU A 185 7.94 16.68 -5.06
N PRO A 186 8.17 17.60 -6.04
CA PRO A 186 8.99 17.26 -7.20
C PRO A 186 10.42 16.85 -6.85
N SER A 187 11.03 17.46 -5.83
CA SER A 187 12.38 17.10 -5.38
C SER A 187 12.44 15.73 -4.72
N VAL A 188 11.46 15.38 -3.88
CA VAL A 188 11.30 14.04 -3.30
C VAL A 188 11.14 13.00 -4.41
N SER A 189 10.33 13.30 -5.43
CA SER A 189 10.13 12.40 -6.55
C SER A 189 11.43 12.12 -7.31
N ARG A 190 12.22 13.16 -7.60
CA ARG A 190 13.54 13.01 -8.22
C ARG A 190 14.51 12.23 -7.32
N LYS A 191 14.54 12.54 -6.02
CA LYS A 191 15.43 11.91 -5.03
C LYS A 191 15.20 10.39 -4.93
N TYR A 192 13.95 9.94 -4.99
CA TYR A 192 13.59 8.53 -4.81
C TYR A 192 13.13 7.80 -6.09
N GLY A 193 13.16 8.48 -7.24
CA GLY A 193 12.70 7.92 -8.51
C GLY A 193 11.26 7.44 -8.45
N THR A 194 10.34 8.30 -7.97
CA THR A 194 8.89 8.02 -8.00
C THR A 194 8.30 8.48 -9.34
N GLU A 195 7.16 7.93 -9.74
CA GLU A 195 6.36 8.54 -10.81
C GLU A 195 5.63 9.75 -10.22
N PHE A 196 5.85 10.94 -10.79
CA PHE A 196 5.24 12.18 -10.32
C PHE A 196 3.99 12.51 -11.13
N CYS A 197 2.83 12.31 -10.52
CA CYS A 197 1.56 12.74 -11.04
C CYS A 197 1.31 14.20 -10.66
N ASP A 198 1.48 15.11 -11.62
CA ASP A 198 1.27 16.56 -11.45
C ASP A 198 -0.23 16.89 -11.50
N GLN A 199 -0.94 16.44 -10.46
CA GLN A 199 -2.34 16.76 -10.25
C GLN A 199 -2.57 18.26 -10.31
N ARG A 200 -1.72 19.04 -9.66
CA ARG A 200 -1.89 20.49 -9.52
C ARG A 200 -1.94 21.20 -10.87
N ALA A 201 -0.98 20.94 -11.76
CA ALA A 201 -0.95 21.60 -13.07
C ALA A 201 -2.15 21.21 -13.94
N LEU A 202 -2.48 19.91 -13.97
CA LEU A 202 -3.60 19.39 -14.76
C LEU A 202 -4.96 19.86 -14.22
N TRP A 203 -5.09 19.97 -12.91
CA TRP A 203 -6.27 20.54 -12.26
C TRP A 203 -6.45 22.01 -12.60
N LYS A 204 -5.38 22.82 -12.55
CA LYS A 204 -5.41 24.22 -12.99
C LYS A 204 -5.81 24.34 -14.46
N GLN A 205 -5.27 23.47 -15.32
CA GLN A 205 -5.58 23.47 -16.74
C GLN A 205 -7.06 23.15 -16.96
N TYR A 206 -7.58 22.11 -16.30
CA TYR A 206 -8.99 21.74 -16.37
C TYR A 206 -9.92 22.88 -15.95
N LEU A 207 -9.62 23.54 -14.84
CA LEU A 207 -10.40 24.69 -14.37
C LEU A 207 -10.43 25.82 -15.41
N ARG A 208 -9.29 26.15 -16.04
CA ARG A 208 -9.21 27.16 -17.11
C ARG A 208 -9.99 26.75 -18.35
N ASP A 209 -9.79 25.52 -18.81
CA ASP A 209 -10.37 25.00 -20.05
C ASP A 209 -11.90 25.00 -20.06
N HIS A 210 -12.49 24.87 -18.87
CA HIS A 210 -13.93 24.78 -18.66
C HIS A 210 -14.51 26.01 -17.93
N GLY A 211 -13.71 27.06 -17.70
CA GLY A 211 -14.16 28.29 -17.04
C GLY A 211 -14.67 28.07 -15.60
N LEU A 212 -14.13 27.08 -14.89
CA LEU A 212 -14.56 26.68 -13.56
C LEU A 212 -13.72 27.36 -12.47
N LYS A 213 -14.35 27.61 -11.32
CA LYS A 213 -13.66 27.94 -10.07
C LYS A 213 -13.35 26.66 -9.29
N PRO A 214 -12.33 26.64 -8.41
CA PRO A 214 -11.97 25.44 -7.63
C PRO A 214 -13.16 24.79 -6.91
N GLN A 215 -14.07 25.59 -6.34
CA GLN A 215 -15.25 25.12 -5.62
C GLN A 215 -16.20 24.27 -6.47
N ALA A 216 -16.16 24.39 -7.80
CA ALA A 216 -16.94 23.53 -8.69
C ALA A 216 -16.54 22.04 -8.58
N LEU A 217 -15.33 21.75 -8.09
CA LEU A 217 -14.79 20.41 -7.95
C LEU A 217 -14.76 19.93 -6.49
N LEU A 218 -15.25 20.74 -5.55
CA LEU A 218 -15.19 20.47 -4.12
C LEU A 218 -16.60 20.42 -3.52
N LYS A 219 -16.79 19.61 -2.49
CA LYS A 219 -18.01 19.60 -1.67
C LYS A 219 -17.89 20.53 -0.46
N ASP A 220 -16.65 20.81 -0.04
CA ASP A 220 -16.30 21.77 1.00
C ASP A 220 -15.02 22.52 0.59
N ASN A 221 -14.24 23.05 1.53
CA ASN A 221 -13.04 23.82 1.21
C ASN A 221 -11.83 22.98 0.78
N VAL A 222 -11.91 21.63 0.84
CA VAL A 222 -10.78 20.75 0.52
C VAL A 222 -11.20 19.43 -0.12
N HIS A 223 -12.30 18.82 0.32
CA HIS A 223 -12.73 17.52 -0.16
C HIS A 223 -13.46 17.62 -1.49
N LEU A 224 -13.21 16.64 -2.33
CA LEU A 224 -13.76 16.55 -3.69
C LEU A 224 -15.27 16.30 -3.65
N ASN A 225 -16.00 16.88 -4.59
CA ASN A 225 -17.33 16.40 -4.97
C ASN A 225 -17.19 15.32 -6.07
N ALA A 226 -18.31 14.83 -6.63
CA ALA A 226 -18.28 13.81 -7.69
C ALA A 226 -17.48 14.25 -8.94
N HIS A 227 -17.51 15.54 -9.27
CA HIS A 227 -16.76 16.10 -10.40
C HIS A 227 -15.26 16.14 -10.10
N GLY A 228 -14.87 16.56 -8.90
CA GLY A 228 -13.47 16.48 -8.45
C GLY A 228 -12.95 15.05 -8.37
N GLU A 229 -13.75 14.10 -7.88
CA GLU A 229 -13.37 12.68 -7.83
C GLU A 229 -13.16 12.11 -9.25
N TYR A 230 -14.03 12.48 -10.20
CA TYR A 230 -13.86 12.13 -11.61
C TYR A 230 -12.53 12.68 -12.17
N LEU A 231 -12.27 13.98 -11.99
CA LEU A 231 -11.05 14.60 -12.53
C LEU A 231 -9.78 13.99 -11.92
N MET A 232 -9.76 13.80 -10.59
CA MET A 232 -8.65 13.16 -9.88
C MET A 232 -8.35 11.78 -10.48
N ALA A 233 -9.39 10.98 -10.72
CA ALA A 233 -9.27 9.65 -11.29
C ALA A 233 -8.75 9.69 -12.74
N GLU A 234 -9.31 10.54 -13.61
CA GLU A 234 -8.86 10.64 -15.01
C GLU A 234 -7.40 11.03 -15.13
N ILE A 235 -6.94 11.96 -14.27
CA ILE A 235 -5.53 12.33 -14.22
C ILE A 235 -4.68 11.13 -13.80
N VAL A 236 -5.01 10.43 -12.71
CA VAL A 236 -4.25 9.25 -12.25
C VAL A 236 -4.23 8.14 -13.30
N LYS A 237 -5.38 7.81 -13.90
CA LYS A 237 -5.49 6.76 -14.95
C LYS A 237 -4.53 7.03 -16.11
N SER A 238 -4.32 8.30 -16.46
CA SER A 238 -3.42 8.67 -17.55
C SER A 238 -1.94 8.29 -17.32
N TYR A 239 -1.54 8.11 -16.06
CA TYR A 239 -0.21 7.63 -15.67
C TYR A 239 -0.13 6.09 -15.61
N LEU A 240 -1.27 5.41 -15.39
CA LEU A 240 -1.36 3.96 -15.25
C LEU A 240 -1.43 3.26 -16.62
N ARG A 241 -0.35 3.40 -17.39
CA ARG A 241 -0.18 2.84 -18.74
C ARG A 241 1.15 2.08 -18.88
N HIS A 242 1.10 0.98 -19.61
CA HIS A 242 2.31 0.31 -20.08
C HIS A 242 2.72 0.90 -21.43
N ASP A 243 3.99 1.25 -21.57
CA ASP A 243 4.58 1.73 -22.81
C ASP A 243 6.04 1.26 -22.90
N PRO A 244 6.31 0.20 -23.68
CA PRO A 244 7.67 -0.33 -23.85
C PRO A 244 8.69 0.71 -24.30
N ALA A 245 8.28 1.81 -24.97
CA ALA A 245 9.19 2.86 -25.38
C ALA A 245 9.76 3.69 -24.21
N LEU A 246 9.11 3.64 -23.04
CA LEU A 246 9.60 4.26 -21.80
C LEU A 246 10.75 3.46 -21.16
N GLY A 247 10.94 2.21 -21.59
CA GLY A 247 11.92 1.29 -21.04
C GLY A 247 11.49 0.68 -19.71
N LYS A 248 12.38 -0.13 -19.13
CA LYS A 248 12.19 -0.75 -17.82
C LYS A 248 12.28 0.30 -16.71
N SER A 249 11.42 0.20 -15.71
CA SER A 249 11.62 0.94 -14.46
C SER A 249 12.72 0.29 -13.63
N ALA A 250 13.27 1.04 -12.66
CA ALA A 250 14.28 0.52 -11.75
C ALA A 250 13.79 -0.68 -10.91
N ALA A 251 12.47 -0.82 -10.72
CA ALA A 251 11.88 -1.88 -9.92
C ALA A 251 12.08 -3.29 -10.51
N GLU A 252 12.38 -3.40 -11.81
CA GLU A 252 12.73 -4.68 -12.43
C GLU A 252 13.96 -5.32 -11.78
N GLU A 253 14.90 -4.51 -11.27
CA GLU A 253 16.12 -4.98 -10.62
C GLU A 253 15.95 -5.26 -9.11
N TRP A 254 14.79 -4.92 -8.55
CA TRP A 254 14.50 -5.11 -7.12
C TRP A 254 13.84 -6.46 -6.83
N VAL A 255 13.32 -7.13 -7.85
CA VAL A 255 12.65 -8.44 -7.70
C VAL A 255 13.28 -9.45 -8.66
N LYS A 256 13.88 -10.50 -8.11
CA LYS A 256 14.54 -11.55 -8.89
C LYS A 256 13.80 -12.88 -8.73
N VAL A 257 13.58 -13.58 -9.83
CA VAL A 257 13.14 -14.98 -9.81
C VAL A 257 14.34 -15.88 -10.04
N LEU A 258 14.43 -16.95 -9.25
CA LEU A 258 15.43 -18.01 -9.39
C LEU A 258 14.68 -19.32 -9.70
N GLU A 259 14.99 -19.95 -10.83
CA GLU A 259 14.25 -21.12 -11.30
C GLU A 259 14.91 -22.44 -10.93
N VAL A 260 14.11 -23.43 -10.58
CA VAL A 260 14.58 -24.81 -10.33
C VAL A 260 14.99 -25.47 -11.65
N GLY A 261 16.21 -25.99 -11.69
CA GLY A 261 16.82 -26.59 -12.86
C GLY A 261 17.79 -25.65 -13.59
N GLU A 262 17.61 -24.34 -13.44
CA GLU A 262 18.51 -23.32 -14.00
C GLU A 262 19.41 -22.73 -12.92
N ASP A 263 18.83 -21.92 -12.03
CA ASP A 263 19.52 -21.24 -10.93
C ASP A 263 19.61 -22.12 -9.68
N LEU A 264 18.58 -22.91 -9.43
CA LEU A 264 18.37 -23.66 -8.20
C LEU A 264 18.52 -25.16 -8.46
N ARG A 265 19.22 -25.85 -7.55
CA ARG A 265 19.39 -27.31 -7.61
C ARG A 265 19.12 -27.93 -6.26
N PHE A 266 18.30 -28.97 -6.27
CA PHE A 266 18.09 -29.79 -5.08
C PHE A 266 19.27 -30.75 -4.90
N LYS A 267 19.71 -30.90 -3.65
CA LYS A 267 20.72 -31.90 -3.25
C LYS A 267 20.22 -32.59 -2.01
N GLU A 268 20.14 -33.92 -2.05
CA GLU A 268 19.76 -34.75 -0.89
C GLU A 268 18.42 -34.32 -0.25
N GLY A 269 17.43 -33.95 -1.07
CA GLY A 269 16.12 -33.51 -0.59
C GLY A 269 16.10 -32.10 0.02
N LYS A 270 17.18 -31.32 -0.17
CA LYS A 270 17.30 -29.95 0.31
C LYS A 270 17.49 -28.95 -0.83
N LEU A 271 17.00 -27.74 -0.61
CA LEU A 271 17.31 -26.55 -1.38
C LEU A 271 18.11 -25.58 -0.50
N ASN A 272 19.33 -25.25 -0.90
CA ASN A 272 20.21 -24.32 -0.19
C ASN A 272 20.56 -23.15 -1.11
N VAL A 273 20.28 -21.92 -0.66
CA VAL A 273 20.42 -20.70 -1.49
C VAL A 273 20.95 -19.54 -0.65
N SER A 274 21.94 -18.84 -1.16
CA SER A 274 22.30 -17.50 -0.67
C SER A 274 21.54 -16.46 -1.48
N PHE A 275 20.94 -15.47 -0.81
CA PHE A 275 20.21 -14.39 -1.47
C PHE A 275 20.45 -13.04 -0.79
N GLU A 276 20.21 -11.96 -1.53
CA GLU A 276 20.17 -10.60 -0.99
C GLU A 276 18.75 -10.04 -1.06
N GLY A 277 18.25 -9.50 0.05
CA GLY A 277 16.95 -8.86 0.08
C GLY A 277 16.32 -8.87 1.46
N ASN A 278 15.03 -8.55 1.52
CA ASN A 278 14.26 -8.54 2.77
C ASN A 278 13.06 -9.50 2.78
N ARG A 279 12.76 -10.13 1.63
CA ARG A 279 11.68 -11.10 1.48
C ARG A 279 12.02 -12.17 0.47
N VAL A 280 11.57 -13.40 0.75
CA VAL A 280 11.63 -14.54 -0.16
C VAL A 280 10.30 -15.28 -0.17
N ASP A 281 9.78 -15.50 -1.38
CA ASP A 281 8.62 -16.34 -1.64
C ASP A 281 9.05 -17.60 -2.39
N VAL A 282 8.38 -18.72 -2.08
CA VAL A 282 8.39 -19.92 -2.92
C VAL A 282 7.36 -19.76 -4.03
N ILE A 283 7.75 -20.06 -5.27
CA ILE A 283 6.85 -20.25 -6.39
C ILE A 283 6.50 -21.74 -6.45
N CYS A 284 5.21 -22.04 -6.36
CA CYS A 284 4.72 -23.40 -6.33
C CYS A 284 4.46 -23.93 -7.74
N LYS A 285 4.59 -25.25 -7.90
CA LYS A 285 4.06 -26.00 -9.05
C LYS A 285 3.16 -27.13 -8.57
N ASP A 286 2.42 -27.69 -9.52
CA ASP A 286 1.50 -28.79 -9.24
C ASP A 286 2.23 -30.02 -8.68
N GLY A 287 1.52 -30.78 -7.85
CA GLY A 287 2.03 -31.95 -7.16
C GLY A 287 1.65 -31.99 -5.68
N LYS A 288 2.02 -33.09 -5.04
CA LYS A 288 1.88 -33.29 -3.59
C LYS A 288 3.25 -33.56 -3.01
N SER A 289 3.53 -32.91 -1.90
CA SER A 289 4.78 -33.02 -1.17
C SER A 289 4.52 -33.19 0.32
N ALA A 290 5.50 -33.77 1.02
CA ALA A 290 5.51 -33.70 2.48
C ALA A 290 5.77 -32.24 2.92
N PRO A 291 5.38 -31.83 4.13
CA PRO A 291 5.80 -30.55 4.69
C PRO A 291 7.32 -30.41 4.71
N ALA A 292 7.81 -29.21 4.42
CA ALA A 292 9.22 -28.87 4.32
C ALA A 292 9.65 -27.94 5.46
N SER A 293 10.73 -28.25 6.17
CA SER A 293 11.26 -27.32 7.18
C SER A 293 12.02 -26.18 6.51
N VAL A 294 11.84 -24.95 7.02
CA VAL A 294 12.48 -23.74 6.51
C VAL A 294 13.45 -23.19 7.55
N LEU A 295 14.67 -22.85 7.12
CA LEU A 295 15.65 -22.13 7.93
C LEU A 295 16.14 -20.89 7.17
N ILE A 296 16.25 -19.78 7.88
CA ILE A 296 16.91 -18.54 7.43
C ILE A 296 18.09 -18.29 8.36
N ASN A 297 19.30 -18.18 7.81
CA ASN A 297 20.53 -18.03 8.58
C ASN A 297 20.63 -19.07 9.72
N ASP A 298 20.41 -20.34 9.37
CA ASP A 298 20.47 -21.51 10.28
C ASP A 298 19.45 -21.52 11.43
N ARG A 299 18.45 -20.64 11.40
CA ARG A 299 17.37 -20.55 12.40
C ARG A 299 16.01 -20.63 11.76
N LYS A 300 15.00 -21.10 12.49
CA LYS A 300 13.61 -21.04 12.02
C LYS A 300 13.19 -19.58 11.81
N PRO A 301 12.39 -19.26 10.79
CA PRO A 301 11.83 -17.92 10.62
C PRO A 301 11.17 -17.34 11.88
N SER A 302 10.47 -18.14 12.68
CA SER A 302 9.87 -17.71 13.96
C SER A 302 10.87 -17.22 15.01
N GLU A 303 12.16 -17.52 14.86
CA GLU A 303 13.24 -17.08 15.75
C GLU A 303 13.83 -15.71 15.33
N HIS A 304 13.30 -15.09 14.27
CA HIS A 304 13.66 -13.74 13.80
C HIS A 304 12.55 -12.74 14.18
N PRO A 305 12.74 -11.92 15.24
CA PRO A 305 11.73 -10.97 15.72
C PRO A 305 11.21 -10.00 14.66
N GLU A 306 12.05 -9.61 13.70
CA GLU A 306 11.72 -8.67 12.62
C GLU A 306 10.69 -9.22 11.62
N LEU A 307 10.44 -10.53 11.62
CA LEU A 307 9.43 -11.16 10.76
C LEU A 307 8.03 -11.14 11.36
N TYR A 308 7.84 -10.50 12.51
CA TYR A 308 6.54 -10.31 13.12
C TYR A 308 6.03 -8.89 12.86
N GLY A 309 4.73 -8.76 12.62
CA GLY A 309 4.04 -7.50 12.47
C GLY A 309 2.99 -7.30 13.56
N ALA A 310 2.64 -6.04 13.83
CA ALA A 310 1.43 -5.70 14.58
C ALA A 310 0.33 -5.29 13.58
N THR A 311 -0.90 -5.70 13.85
CA THR A 311 -2.07 -5.08 13.21
C THR A 311 -2.40 -3.76 13.90
N ARG A 312 -3.25 -2.95 13.26
CA ARG A 312 -3.68 -1.67 13.81
C ARG A 312 -4.37 -1.84 15.16
N ALA A 313 -3.95 -1.08 16.17
CA ALA A 313 -4.61 -1.04 17.48
C ALA A 313 -5.96 -0.33 17.36
N GLN A 314 -7.07 -1.06 17.53
CA GLN A 314 -8.43 -0.53 17.36
C GLN A 314 -9.18 -0.47 18.69
N ALA A 315 -9.90 0.64 18.92
CA ALA A 315 -10.69 0.82 20.14
C ALA A 315 -12.12 0.28 20.01
N LYS A 316 -12.70 -0.12 21.15
CA LYS A 316 -14.11 -0.44 21.36
C LYS A 316 -14.61 0.22 22.66
N PRO A 317 -15.64 1.10 22.61
CA PRO A 317 -16.18 1.70 21.39
C PRO A 317 -15.10 2.48 20.64
N GLY A 318 -15.17 2.50 19.31
CA GLY A 318 -14.19 3.20 18.48
C GLY A 318 -14.53 3.18 17.00
N SER A 319 -13.57 3.61 16.19
CA SER A 319 -13.65 3.59 14.73
C SER A 319 -12.32 3.07 14.17
N LYS A 320 -12.09 3.24 12.86
CA LYS A 320 -10.91 2.78 12.14
C LYS A 320 -9.59 3.47 12.55
N TRP A 321 -9.64 4.59 13.26
CA TRP A 321 -8.47 5.36 13.66
C TRP A 321 -7.84 4.79 14.93
N PRO A 322 -6.54 4.49 14.93
CA PRO A 322 -5.90 3.89 16.09
C PRO A 322 -5.67 4.93 17.19
N PRO A 323 -6.12 4.69 18.44
CA PRO A 323 -5.77 5.53 19.59
C PRO A 323 -4.31 5.39 20.02
N VAL A 324 -3.62 4.33 19.57
CA VAL A 324 -2.19 4.07 19.83
C VAL A 324 -1.53 3.65 18.51
N ALA A 325 -0.54 4.41 18.04
CA ALA A 325 0.23 4.07 16.85
C ALA A 325 1.65 4.69 16.88
N PRO A 326 2.70 3.93 16.50
CA PRO A 326 2.68 2.48 16.31
C PRO A 326 2.68 1.75 17.66
N VAL A 327 2.23 0.50 17.66
CA VAL A 327 2.59 -0.46 18.71
C VAL A 327 3.90 -1.11 18.28
N VAL A 328 4.93 -1.04 19.11
CA VAL A 328 6.25 -1.60 18.79
C VAL A 328 6.37 -3.00 19.39
N LEU A 329 6.77 -3.97 18.57
CA LEU A 329 7.08 -5.32 19.03
C LEU A 329 8.51 -5.38 19.56
N GLY A 330 8.69 -5.98 20.73
CA GLY A 330 9.99 -6.20 21.35
C GLY A 330 10.74 -7.42 20.80
N GLY A 331 11.89 -7.76 21.39
CA GLY A 331 12.84 -8.75 20.85
C GLY A 331 12.44 -10.23 20.97
N ARG A 332 11.25 -10.53 21.49
CA ARG A 332 10.71 -11.90 21.58
C ARG A 332 9.23 -11.88 21.23
N PRO A 333 8.80 -11.48 20.04
CA PRO A 333 7.37 -11.48 19.70
C PRO A 333 6.83 -12.92 19.64
N GLN A 334 5.51 -13.07 19.77
CA GLN A 334 4.81 -14.31 19.45
C GLN A 334 3.46 -13.98 18.84
N VAL A 335 2.93 -14.88 18.01
CA VAL A 335 1.61 -14.72 17.40
C VAL A 335 0.54 -14.85 18.48
N GLU A 336 -0.13 -13.75 18.78
CA GLU A 336 -1.21 -13.71 19.76
C GLU A 336 -2.08 -12.46 19.58
N ASP A 337 -3.25 -12.49 20.23
CA ASP A 337 -4.16 -11.35 20.30
C ASP A 337 -3.90 -10.57 21.59
N TRP A 338 -3.82 -9.24 21.48
CA TRP A 338 -3.57 -8.33 22.59
C TRP A 338 -4.83 -7.54 22.93
N THR A 339 -5.08 -7.39 24.23
CA THR A 339 -6.17 -6.61 24.79
C THR A 339 -5.62 -5.63 25.82
N MET A 340 -5.86 -4.36 25.60
CA MET A 340 -5.53 -3.28 26.52
C MET A 340 -6.81 -2.64 27.04
N GLU A 341 -7.05 -2.75 28.35
CA GLU A 341 -8.19 -2.10 29.00
C GLU A 341 -7.77 -0.72 29.48
N VAL A 342 -8.45 0.32 28.99
CA VAL A 342 -8.08 1.71 29.22
C VAL A 342 -9.12 2.39 30.10
N THR A 343 -8.66 3.13 31.12
CA THR A 343 -9.48 3.98 31.98
C THR A 343 -8.96 5.42 31.90
N THR A 344 -9.85 6.36 31.62
CA THR A 344 -9.53 7.78 31.55
C THR A 344 -9.63 8.41 32.94
N ASP A 345 -8.63 9.19 33.34
CA ASP A 345 -8.67 9.93 34.60
C ASP A 345 -9.77 11.01 34.55
N SER A 346 -10.59 11.09 35.59
CA SER A 346 -11.69 12.06 35.70
C SER A 346 -11.22 13.47 36.09
N GLY A 347 -9.93 13.65 36.43
CA GLY A 347 -9.33 14.91 36.88
C GLY A 347 -9.04 15.97 35.81
N GLY A 348 -9.51 15.81 34.58
CA GLY A 348 -9.33 16.79 33.49
C GLY A 348 -7.97 16.74 32.78
N GLN A 349 -7.04 15.90 33.24
CA GLN A 349 -5.84 15.56 32.49
C GLN A 349 -6.16 14.46 31.48
N LYS A 350 -5.74 14.67 30.23
CA LYS A 350 -5.82 13.75 29.08
C LYS A 350 -4.88 12.55 29.25
N ILE A 351 -4.97 11.87 30.39
CA ILE A 351 -4.10 10.78 30.76
C ILE A 351 -4.95 9.54 30.97
N HIS A 352 -4.49 8.45 30.38
CA HIS A 352 -5.17 7.18 30.39
C HIS A 352 -4.32 6.17 31.14
N ALA A 353 -4.87 5.63 32.23
CA ALA A 353 -4.33 4.44 32.85
C ALA A 353 -4.79 3.21 32.06
N PHE A 354 -3.96 2.18 31.99
CA PHE A 354 -4.32 0.96 31.26
C PHE A 354 -3.70 -0.29 31.87
N THR A 355 -4.32 -1.43 31.59
CA THR A 355 -3.73 -2.76 31.78
C THR A 355 -3.59 -3.44 30.43
N LEU A 356 -2.57 -4.28 30.27
CA LEU A 356 -2.30 -5.03 29.05
C LEU A 356 -2.37 -6.53 29.33
N SER A 357 -2.98 -7.28 28.40
CA SER A 357 -2.97 -8.74 28.42
C SER A 357 -2.85 -9.30 27.00
N GLY A 358 -2.18 -10.45 26.89
CA GLY A 358 -2.09 -11.24 25.67
C GLY A 358 -2.89 -12.53 25.78
N SER A 359 -3.45 -13.02 24.68
CA SER A 359 -4.26 -14.25 24.68
C SER A 359 -3.46 -15.49 25.08
N LEU A 360 -2.13 -15.45 24.91
CA LEU A 360 -1.21 -16.51 25.34
C LEU A 360 -0.35 -16.06 26.52
N THR A 361 0.07 -14.79 26.54
CA THR A 361 0.92 -14.25 27.60
C THR A 361 0.17 -14.06 28.93
N GLY A 362 -1.15 -13.88 28.90
CA GLY A 362 -1.94 -13.50 30.08
C GLY A 362 -1.72 -12.03 30.46
N ALA A 363 -1.90 -11.69 31.74
CA ALA A 363 -1.71 -10.32 32.22
C ALA A 363 -0.24 -9.89 32.10
N ASP A 364 0.03 -8.80 31.37
CA ASP A 364 1.38 -8.45 30.90
C ASP A 364 1.81 -7.00 31.22
N GLY A 365 1.12 -6.35 32.16
CA GLY A 365 1.54 -5.07 32.72
C GLY A 365 0.42 -4.06 32.84
N GLU A 366 0.75 -2.93 33.43
CA GLU A 366 -0.10 -1.76 33.56
C GLU A 366 0.75 -0.49 33.40
N GLY A 367 0.13 0.59 32.95
CA GLY A 367 0.85 1.81 32.64
C GLY A 367 -0.05 3.03 32.53
N ARG A 368 0.57 4.15 32.13
CA ARG A 368 -0.11 5.42 31.87
C ARG A 368 0.35 6.02 30.55
N SER A 369 -0.56 6.66 29.83
CA SER A 369 -0.29 7.24 28.50
C SER A 369 0.71 8.39 28.48
N ASP A 370 1.00 8.99 29.64
CA ASP A 370 1.99 10.05 29.82
C ASP A 370 3.41 9.53 30.08
N GLN A 371 3.61 8.21 30.06
CA GLN A 371 4.90 7.56 30.27
C GLN A 371 5.19 6.53 29.17
N PRO A 372 6.46 6.29 28.82
CA PRO A 372 6.81 5.13 28.01
C PRO A 372 6.47 3.84 28.76
N PHE A 373 6.00 2.83 28.03
CA PHE A 373 5.63 1.54 28.60
C PHE A 373 6.34 0.40 27.87
N THR A 374 6.84 -0.56 28.65
CA THR A 374 7.28 -1.87 28.17
C THR A 374 6.57 -2.93 29.01
N SER A 375 5.91 -3.87 28.35
CA SER A 375 5.22 -5.00 28.99
C SER A 375 6.16 -5.84 29.84
N LYS A 376 5.64 -6.58 30.83
CA LYS A 376 6.44 -7.45 31.71
C LYS A 376 7.21 -8.53 30.93
N SER A 377 6.60 -9.06 29.88
CA SER A 377 7.23 -10.01 28.96
C SER A 377 8.29 -9.39 28.04
N GLY A 378 8.31 -8.06 27.92
CA GLY A 378 9.11 -7.32 26.95
C GLY A 378 8.63 -7.45 25.50
N ARG A 379 7.43 -7.98 25.24
CA ARG A 379 6.88 -8.19 23.88
C ARG A 379 6.29 -6.94 23.26
N ILE A 380 5.76 -6.04 24.08
CA ILE A 380 5.10 -4.82 23.65
C ILE A 380 5.80 -3.61 24.26
N SER A 381 6.11 -2.63 23.41
CA SER A 381 6.54 -1.30 23.83
C SER A 381 5.65 -0.25 23.20
N ILE A 382 5.25 0.72 24.01
CA ILE A 382 4.43 1.86 23.59
C ILE A 382 5.15 3.13 24.02
N ALA A 383 5.53 3.95 23.04
CA ALA A 383 6.13 5.25 23.29
C ALA A 383 5.08 6.24 23.80
N GLN A 384 5.50 7.22 24.59
CA GLN A 384 4.61 8.26 25.12
C GLN A 384 3.87 9.00 23.99
N ASP A 385 4.56 9.30 22.88
CA ASP A 385 3.98 10.02 21.74
C ASP A 385 3.14 9.13 20.81
N ALA A 386 3.03 7.83 21.08
CA ALA A 386 2.18 6.92 20.31
C ALA A 386 0.69 7.11 20.59
N TRP A 387 0.34 7.74 21.72
CA TRP A 387 -1.03 7.97 22.14
C TRP A 387 -1.69 9.13 21.38
N GLY A 388 -2.91 8.87 20.90
CA GLY A 388 -3.71 9.82 20.13
C GLY A 388 -5.22 9.69 20.39
N VAL A 389 -5.61 9.30 21.61
CA VAL A 389 -6.99 8.96 21.98
C VAL A 389 -7.97 10.09 21.68
N GLU A 390 -7.67 11.32 22.07
CA GLU A 390 -8.56 12.47 21.87
C GLU A 390 -8.78 12.76 20.40
N PHE A 391 -7.75 12.59 19.58
CA PHE A 391 -7.84 12.83 18.16
C PHE A 391 -8.58 11.69 17.47
N ALA A 392 -8.18 10.44 17.71
CA ALA A 392 -8.73 9.26 17.08
C ALA A 392 -10.20 9.02 17.47
N LEU A 393 -10.54 9.04 18.76
CA LEU A 393 -11.89 8.76 19.25
C LEU A 393 -12.75 10.02 19.35
N GLY A 394 -12.17 11.15 19.79
CA GLY A 394 -12.90 12.39 20.01
C GLY A 394 -13.10 13.19 18.72
N ALA A 395 -12.01 13.74 18.17
CA ALA A 395 -12.06 14.66 17.04
C ALA A 395 -12.52 13.98 15.74
N LEU A 396 -11.97 12.80 15.44
CA LEU A 396 -12.31 12.03 14.23
C LEU A 396 -13.45 11.05 14.46
N GLY A 397 -13.41 10.31 15.58
CA GLY A 397 -14.44 9.34 15.96
C GLY A 397 -15.76 9.95 16.45
N GLY A 398 -15.80 11.26 16.70
CA GLY A 398 -17.01 11.98 17.11
C GLY A 398 -17.47 11.72 18.54
N MET A 399 -16.67 11.04 19.37
CA MET A 399 -17.04 10.69 20.74
C MET A 399 -16.91 11.89 21.69
N LYS A 400 -18.06 12.44 22.11
CA LYS A 400 -18.14 13.57 23.03
C LYS A 400 -19.27 13.33 24.06
N PRO A 401 -18.97 13.12 25.35
CA PRO A 401 -17.63 12.99 25.94
C PRO A 401 -16.91 11.70 25.48
N LEU A 402 -15.59 11.64 25.71
CA LEU A 402 -14.85 10.37 25.57
C LEU A 402 -15.36 9.36 26.60
N PRO A 403 -15.42 8.06 26.25
CA PRO A 403 -15.85 7.05 27.20
C PRO A 403 -14.85 6.96 28.38
N PRO A 404 -15.33 6.83 29.63
CA PRO A 404 -14.44 6.72 30.79
C PRO A 404 -13.64 5.42 30.78
N LYS A 405 -14.12 4.39 30.05
CA LYS A 405 -13.43 3.13 29.81
C LYS A 405 -13.62 2.69 28.36
N PHE A 406 -12.58 2.15 27.77
CA PHE A 406 -12.62 1.54 26.44
C PHE A 406 -11.53 0.47 26.33
N THR A 407 -11.74 -0.49 25.44
CA THR A 407 -10.79 -1.56 25.18
C THR A 407 -10.08 -1.29 23.86
N VAL A 408 -8.77 -1.50 23.81
CA VAL A 408 -7.98 -1.44 22.57
C VAL A 408 -7.44 -2.82 22.27
N THR A 409 -7.63 -3.30 21.05
CA THR A 409 -7.19 -4.62 20.62
C THR A 409 -6.31 -4.55 19.36
N TRP A 410 -5.29 -5.40 19.31
CA TRP A 410 -4.51 -5.68 18.10
C TRP A 410 -4.04 -7.14 18.13
N LYS A 411 -3.37 -7.55 17.06
CA LYS A 411 -2.77 -8.88 16.88
C LYS A 411 -1.30 -8.73 16.55
N THR A 412 -0.48 -9.60 17.10
CA THR A 412 0.84 -9.90 16.55
C THR A 412 0.67 -10.98 15.49
N VAL A 413 1.13 -10.72 14.26
CA VAL A 413 0.96 -11.61 13.10
C VAL A 413 2.31 -12.04 12.53
N PRO A 414 2.43 -13.28 12.02
CA PRO A 414 3.64 -13.73 11.37
C PRO A 414 3.69 -13.24 9.91
N HIS A 415 4.84 -12.79 9.46
CA HIS A 415 5.17 -12.57 8.04
C HIS A 415 6.16 -13.64 7.54
N PHE A 416 6.00 -14.87 8.02
CA PHE A 416 6.90 -15.99 7.75
C PHE A 416 6.17 -17.33 7.82
N THR A 417 6.84 -18.40 7.39
CA THR A 417 6.47 -19.78 7.71
C THR A 417 7.68 -20.62 8.12
N ASP A 418 7.58 -21.31 9.25
CA ASP A 418 8.61 -22.28 9.69
C ASP A 418 8.58 -23.58 8.89
N THR A 419 7.41 -23.90 8.34
CA THR A 419 7.17 -25.12 7.59
C THR A 419 6.43 -24.75 6.32
N PHE A 420 7.09 -24.92 5.19
CA PHE A 420 6.46 -24.75 3.89
C PHE A 420 5.57 -25.96 3.61
N VAL A 421 4.32 -25.66 3.25
CA VAL A 421 3.36 -26.64 2.75
C VAL A 421 2.80 -26.05 1.47
N SER A 422 2.94 -26.78 0.36
CA SER A 422 2.32 -26.36 -0.89
C SER A 422 0.79 -26.33 -0.69
N PRO A 423 0.13 -25.21 -1.01
CA PRO A 423 -1.33 -25.14 -0.94
C PRO A 423 -2.00 -25.90 -2.09
N GLY A 424 -1.22 -26.47 -3.01
CA GLY A 424 -1.71 -27.05 -4.27
C GLY A 424 -2.04 -25.97 -5.30
N ILE A 425 -2.17 -26.39 -6.56
CA ILE A 425 -2.55 -25.51 -7.67
C ILE A 425 -4.06 -25.68 -7.91
N ASN A 426 -4.85 -24.72 -7.43
CA ASN A 426 -6.30 -24.70 -7.65
C ASN A 426 -6.67 -24.13 -9.02
N ASP A 427 -5.86 -23.19 -9.51
CA ASP A 427 -6.04 -22.51 -10.78
C ASP A 427 -4.68 -22.38 -11.46
N PRO A 428 -4.39 -23.17 -12.52
CA PRO A 428 -3.07 -23.19 -13.15
C PRO A 428 -2.72 -21.90 -13.87
N ALA A 429 -3.70 -21.01 -14.10
CA ALA A 429 -3.45 -19.71 -14.70
C ALA A 429 -2.97 -18.67 -13.70
N VAL A 430 -3.07 -18.91 -12.39
CA VAL A 430 -2.57 -17.99 -11.35
C VAL A 430 -1.32 -18.58 -10.74
N GLU A 431 -0.25 -17.79 -10.70
CA GLU A 431 0.95 -18.21 -10.00
C GLU A 431 0.69 -18.26 -8.49
N ILE A 432 0.92 -19.43 -7.89
CA ILE A 432 0.74 -19.62 -6.46
C ILE A 432 2.07 -19.45 -5.75
N THR A 433 2.11 -18.52 -4.80
CA THR A 433 3.30 -18.27 -3.98
C THR A 433 3.04 -18.43 -2.49
N VAL A 434 4.09 -18.80 -1.76
CA VAL A 434 4.10 -18.84 -0.29
C VAL A 434 5.28 -18.02 0.21
N THR A 435 5.01 -16.97 0.99
CA THR A 435 6.07 -16.18 1.63
C THR A 435 6.72 -16.98 2.74
N LEU A 436 8.03 -17.19 2.63
CA LEU A 436 8.81 -17.89 3.67
C LEU A 436 9.25 -16.94 4.77
N ALA A 437 9.68 -15.74 4.38
CA ALA A 437 10.08 -14.68 5.28
C ALA A 437 9.86 -13.32 4.57
N GLN A 438 9.31 -12.35 5.29
CA GLN A 438 9.17 -10.96 4.88
C GLN A 438 9.48 -10.04 6.06
N GLY A 439 10.33 -9.04 5.82
CA GLY A 439 10.73 -8.07 6.83
C GLY A 439 12.13 -8.31 7.41
N LEU A 440 12.93 -9.19 6.79
CA LEU A 440 14.35 -9.34 7.12
C LEU A 440 15.07 -7.99 7.00
N ALA A 441 16.17 -7.81 7.73
CA ALA A 441 17.06 -6.69 7.45
C ALA A 441 17.53 -6.77 5.98
N ASN A 442 17.38 -5.70 5.20
CA ASN A 442 17.76 -5.74 3.79
C ASN A 442 19.28 -5.99 3.63
N GLY A 443 19.66 -7.18 3.19
CA GLY A 443 21.06 -7.61 3.13
C GLY A 443 21.20 -9.07 2.71
N SER A 444 22.36 -9.65 2.99
CA SER A 444 22.67 -11.05 2.63
C SER A 444 22.11 -12.05 3.64
N HIS A 445 21.52 -13.12 3.14
CA HIS A 445 20.94 -14.22 3.93
C HIS A 445 21.22 -15.58 3.29
N THR A 446 21.12 -16.63 4.09
CA THR A 446 21.01 -18.02 3.61
C THR A 446 19.60 -18.56 3.86
N LEU A 447 19.10 -19.34 2.91
CA LEU A 447 17.85 -20.09 2.99
C LEU A 447 18.16 -21.57 2.82
N GLU A 448 17.69 -22.39 3.77
CA GLU A 448 17.56 -23.84 3.61
C GLU A 448 16.07 -24.23 3.62
N ILE A 449 15.66 -25.04 2.64
CA ILE A 449 14.38 -25.76 2.66
C ILE A 449 14.70 -27.26 2.62
N SER A 450 14.21 -28.01 3.60
CA SER A 450 14.54 -29.43 3.78
C SER A 450 13.27 -30.29 3.81
N GLY A 451 13.19 -31.27 2.90
CA GLY A 451 11.98 -32.06 2.64
C GLY A 451 10.97 -31.29 1.77
N GLY A 452 10.03 -31.99 1.12
CA GLY A 452 8.90 -31.37 0.44
C GLY A 452 9.21 -30.44 -0.75
N VAL A 453 10.44 -30.45 -1.25
CA VAL A 453 10.94 -29.50 -2.26
C VAL A 453 10.40 -29.77 -3.67
N GLU A 454 9.81 -30.94 -3.90
CA GLU A 454 9.30 -31.39 -5.20
C GLU A 454 8.17 -30.53 -5.77
N THR A 455 7.44 -29.78 -4.93
CA THR A 455 6.39 -28.83 -5.35
C THR A 455 6.90 -27.40 -5.57
N ILE A 456 8.22 -27.18 -5.52
CA ILE A 456 8.84 -25.88 -5.75
C ILE A 456 9.28 -25.78 -7.22
N SER A 457 8.86 -24.72 -7.91
CA SER A 457 9.35 -24.37 -9.26
C SER A 457 10.41 -23.28 -9.24
N GLY A 458 10.41 -22.42 -8.23
CA GLY A 458 11.38 -21.36 -8.10
C GLY A 458 11.26 -20.59 -6.79
N LEU A 459 12.12 -19.59 -6.64
CA LEU A 459 12.08 -18.62 -5.55
C LEU A 459 11.95 -17.22 -6.13
N ARG A 460 11.16 -16.37 -5.49
CA ARG A 460 11.11 -14.93 -5.77
C ARG A 460 11.73 -14.17 -4.62
N ILE A 461 12.79 -13.43 -4.91
CA ILE A 461 13.55 -12.63 -3.95
C ILE A 461 13.24 -11.15 -4.16
N TYR A 462 12.98 -10.44 -3.08
CA TYR A 462 12.70 -9.00 -3.08
C TYR A 462 13.82 -8.27 -2.34
N ARG A 463 14.49 -7.36 -3.03
CA ARG A 463 15.60 -6.53 -2.54
C ARG A 463 15.23 -5.06 -2.69
N PRO A 464 14.66 -4.43 -1.65
CA PRO A 464 14.40 -2.99 -1.64
C PRO A 464 15.64 -2.18 -2.06
N PRO A 465 15.48 -1.08 -2.81
CA PRO A 465 16.60 -0.33 -3.37
C PRO A 465 17.46 0.40 -2.34
N LEU A 466 16.93 0.68 -1.15
CA LEU A 466 17.67 1.35 -0.09
C LEU A 466 17.94 0.38 1.06
N VAL A 467 19.14 0.49 1.63
CA VAL A 467 19.46 -0.11 2.92
C VAL A 467 19.08 0.92 3.98
N ALA A 468 18.35 0.50 5.01
CA ALA A 468 18.03 1.39 6.13
C ALA A 468 19.33 1.96 6.72
N GLY A 469 19.40 3.28 6.88
CA GLY A 469 20.53 3.91 7.58
C GLY A 469 20.65 3.34 8.99
N LYS A 470 21.87 2.95 9.39
CA LYS A 470 22.17 2.52 10.76
C LYS A 470 21.99 3.66 11.75
#